data_AF-A0A9D4F1R5-F1
#
_entry.id   AF-A0A9D4F1R5-F1
#
_cell.length_a   1.000
_cell.length_b   1.000
_cell.length_c   1.000
_cell.angle_alpha   90.00
_cell.angle_beta   90.00
_cell.angle_gamma   90.00
#
_symmetry.space_group_name_H-M   'P 1'
#
loop_
_entity.id
_entity.type
_entity.pdbx_description
1 polymer ?
#
loop_
_entity_poly.entity_id
_entity_poly.type
_entity_poly.pdbx_seq_one_letter_code
_entity_poly.pdbx_strand_id
1 'polypeptide(L)'
;MQTICIFLGVIVACFAATTHRPPHTTHAHTNHTTHAHTNLPIEPWEIHITFQFQPLTFHLLAMTPPDRATKTFKCFIATISDSEHAQIHTDAGISAVELKILAALESATAVTDVSTLDTRDVTTCTSHGWNVVLPRYFTITV
;
A
#
# COMPACT_ATOMS: atom_id res chain seq x y z
N MET A 1 -13.50 -85.71 -22.61
CA MET A 1 -14.23 -84.60 -21.96
C MET A 1 -13.68 -83.30 -22.49
N GLN A 2 -14.60 -82.44 -22.93
CA GLN A 2 -14.43 -81.30 -23.82
C GLN A 2 -14.99 -80.09 -23.07
N THR A 3 -14.16 -79.08 -22.78
CA THR A 3 -14.60 -77.72 -22.42
C THR A 3 -13.38 -76.80 -22.60
N ILE A 4 -13.21 -76.14 -23.75
CA ILE A 4 -13.71 -74.79 -24.07
C ILE A 4 -13.43 -73.80 -22.93
N CYS A 5 -12.37 -73.01 -23.08
CA CYS A 5 -12.25 -71.72 -22.41
C CYS A 5 -12.19 -70.62 -23.47
N ILE A 6 -13.01 -69.62 -23.22
CA ILE A 6 -13.61 -68.66 -24.14
C ILE A 6 -12.66 -67.51 -24.44
N PHE A 7 -12.70 -67.03 -25.68
CA PHE A 7 -12.13 -65.74 -26.11
C PHE A 7 -12.77 -64.58 -25.30
N LEU A 8 -11.97 -63.84 -24.53
CA LEU A 8 -12.21 -62.43 -24.23
C LEU A 8 -10.95 -61.70 -24.69
N GLY A 9 -10.96 -60.95 -25.78
CA GLY A 9 -11.77 -59.73 -25.88
C GLY A 9 -10.92 -58.58 -25.36
N VAL A 10 -9.83 -58.25 -26.06
CA VAL A 10 -9.00 -57.08 -25.77
C VAL A 10 -9.80 -55.84 -26.20
N ILE A 11 -10.59 -55.30 -25.28
CA ILE A 11 -11.14 -53.96 -25.40
C ILE A 11 -10.06 -53.02 -24.88
N VAL A 12 -9.25 -52.49 -25.80
CA VAL A 12 -8.43 -51.30 -25.52
C VAL A 12 -9.43 -50.15 -25.34
N ALA A 13 -9.77 -49.88 -24.08
CA ALA A 13 -10.48 -48.66 -23.73
C ALA A 13 -9.57 -47.47 -24.09
N CYS A 14 -10.02 -46.67 -25.05
CA CYS A 14 -9.45 -45.37 -25.33
C CYS A 14 -9.39 -44.58 -24.01
N PHE A 15 -8.19 -44.39 -23.46
CA PHE A 15 -7.99 -43.38 -22.44
C PHE A 15 -8.19 -42.03 -23.14
N ALA A 16 -9.38 -41.46 -22.97
CA ALA A 16 -9.55 -40.03 -23.12
C ALA A 16 -8.58 -39.38 -22.13
N ALA A 17 -7.47 -38.86 -22.64
CA ALA A 17 -6.62 -37.95 -21.89
C ALA A 17 -7.48 -36.72 -21.58
N THR A 18 -8.19 -36.78 -20.45
CA THR A 18 -8.82 -35.60 -19.88
C THR A 18 -7.68 -34.70 -19.45
N THR A 19 -7.38 -33.70 -20.27
CA THR A 19 -6.61 -32.55 -19.84
C THR A 19 -7.42 -31.89 -18.73
N HIS A 20 -7.20 -32.33 -17.49
CA HIS A 20 -7.55 -31.54 -16.32
C HIS A 20 -6.69 -30.29 -16.41
N ARG A 21 -7.20 -29.25 -17.07
CA ARG A 21 -6.78 -27.90 -16.73
C ARG A 21 -7.04 -27.77 -15.23
N PRO A 22 -6.04 -27.47 -14.40
CA PRO A 22 -6.31 -27.11 -13.02
C PRO A 22 -7.36 -25.98 -13.06
N PRO A 23 -8.38 -26.02 -12.19
CA PRO A 23 -9.34 -24.93 -12.13
C PRO A 23 -8.55 -23.64 -12.00
N HIS A 24 -8.77 -22.71 -12.93
CA HIS A 24 -8.28 -21.36 -12.76
C HIS A 24 -8.82 -20.90 -11.42
N THR A 25 -7.95 -20.76 -10.42
CA THR A 25 -8.26 -20.01 -9.22
C THR A 25 -8.47 -18.59 -9.68
N THR A 26 -9.73 -18.23 -9.91
CA THR A 26 -10.14 -16.84 -9.85
C THR A 26 -9.59 -16.30 -8.55
N HIS A 27 -8.65 -15.35 -8.63
CA HIS A 27 -8.23 -14.58 -7.48
C HIS A 27 -9.52 -14.00 -6.88
N ALA A 28 -9.91 -14.51 -5.73
CA ALA A 28 -10.91 -13.85 -4.92
C ALA A 28 -10.29 -12.51 -4.56
N HIS A 29 -10.71 -11.45 -5.25
CA HIS A 29 -10.54 -10.11 -4.72
C HIS A 29 -11.35 -10.11 -3.44
N THR A 30 -10.67 -10.27 -2.30
CA THR A 30 -11.26 -9.91 -1.01
C THR A 30 -11.78 -8.51 -1.20
N ASN A 31 -13.10 -8.34 -1.10
CA ASN A 31 -13.71 -7.03 -1.06
C ASN A 31 -12.94 -6.23 -0.02
N HIS A 32 -12.19 -5.22 -0.45
CA HIS A 32 -11.69 -4.22 0.48
C HIS A 32 -12.95 -3.60 1.06
N THR A 33 -13.19 -3.88 2.33
CA THR A 33 -14.22 -3.16 3.06
C THR A 33 -13.69 -1.75 3.15
N THR A 34 -14.20 -0.86 2.30
CA THR A 34 -13.95 0.57 2.44
C THR A 34 -14.52 0.92 3.80
N HIS A 35 -13.66 1.11 4.81
CA HIS A 35 -14.09 1.64 6.08
C HIS A 35 -14.68 3.01 5.77
N ALA A 36 -16.00 3.12 5.83
CA ALA A 36 -16.67 4.39 5.75
C ALA A 36 -16.19 5.19 6.96
N HIS A 37 -15.32 6.17 6.72
CA HIS A 37 -15.10 7.22 7.69
C HIS A 37 -16.47 7.85 7.93
N THR A 38 -17.00 7.68 9.13
CA THR A 38 -18.14 8.47 9.60
C THR A 38 -17.81 9.92 9.30
N ASN A 39 -18.61 10.55 8.43
CA ASN A 39 -18.60 11.99 8.20
C ASN A 39 -19.10 12.68 9.49
N LEU A 40 -18.30 12.60 10.55
CA LEU A 40 -18.41 13.52 11.65
C LEU A 40 -18.06 14.91 11.08
N PRO A 41 -18.76 15.97 11.51
CA PRO A 41 -18.33 17.33 11.19
C PRO A 41 -16.86 17.46 11.58
N ILE A 42 -15.98 17.63 10.59
CA ILE A 42 -14.57 17.88 10.82
C ILE A 42 -14.52 19.19 11.59
N GLU A 43 -14.15 19.13 12.86
CA GLU A 43 -14.00 20.32 13.68
C GLU A 43 -12.90 21.20 13.04
N PRO A 44 -13.05 22.53 12.99
CA PRO A 44 -12.20 23.40 12.18
C PRO A 44 -10.71 23.46 12.63
N TRP A 45 -10.35 22.74 13.68
CA TRP A 45 -8.99 22.57 14.21
C TRP A 45 -8.39 21.17 13.97
N GLU A 46 -9.08 20.26 13.29
CA GLU A 46 -8.55 18.93 13.00
C GLU A 46 -7.55 19.00 11.83
N ILE A 47 -6.26 18.94 12.15
CA ILE A 47 -5.19 18.88 11.14
C ILE A 47 -5.20 17.46 10.55
N HIS A 48 -5.83 17.31 9.39
CA HIS A 48 -5.83 16.03 8.67
C HIS A 48 -4.46 15.78 8.03
N ILE A 49 -3.62 15.00 8.70
CA ILE A 49 -2.37 14.51 8.14
C ILE A 49 -2.69 13.25 7.31
N THR A 50 -2.28 13.25 6.04
CA THR A 50 -2.43 12.09 5.16
C THR A 50 -1.12 11.30 5.14
N PHE A 51 -1.22 10.00 5.36
CA PHE A 51 -0.10 9.06 5.23
C PHE A 51 -0.16 8.33 3.91
N GLN A 52 1.01 8.18 3.27
CA GLN A 52 1.13 7.38 2.05
C GLN A 52 2.44 6.62 2.02
N PHE A 53 2.35 5.30 1.98
CA PHE A 53 3.51 4.44 1.84
C PHE A 53 3.99 4.39 0.39
N GLN A 54 5.31 4.53 0.19
CA GLN A 54 5.99 4.37 -1.09
C GLN A 54 6.83 3.07 -1.08
N PRO A 55 6.33 1.97 -1.67
CA PRO A 55 6.97 0.65 -1.58
C PRO A 55 8.35 0.57 -2.21
N LEU A 56 8.67 1.46 -3.15
CA LEU A 56 9.93 1.38 -3.91
C LEU A 56 11.07 2.14 -3.25
N THR A 57 10.75 3.14 -2.42
CA THR A 57 11.74 3.92 -1.66
C THR A 57 11.77 3.52 -0.19
N PHE A 58 10.85 2.65 0.25
CA PHE A 58 10.69 2.25 1.66
C PHE A 58 10.46 3.49 2.54
N HIS A 59 9.75 4.47 1.99
CA HIS A 59 9.41 5.70 2.68
C HIS A 59 7.93 5.72 3.01
N LEU A 60 7.60 6.24 4.19
CA LEU A 60 6.23 6.61 4.55
C LEU A 60 6.15 8.13 4.56
N LEU A 61 5.29 8.67 3.71
CA LEU A 61 5.12 10.10 3.51
C LEU A 61 3.98 10.60 4.37
N ALA A 62 4.21 11.63 5.19
CA ALA A 62 3.17 12.34 5.93
C ALA A 62 2.97 13.73 5.33
N MET A 63 1.75 14.02 4.90
CA MET A 63 1.39 15.27 4.21
C MET A 63 0.41 16.07 5.05
N THR A 64 0.73 17.33 5.33
CA THR A 64 -0.18 18.24 6.02
C THR A 64 -1.13 18.90 5.02
N PRO A 65 -2.31 19.37 5.46
CA PRO A 65 -3.13 20.20 4.59
C PRO A 65 -2.39 21.52 4.28
N PRO A 66 -2.72 22.18 3.16
CA PRO A 66 -2.11 23.44 2.81
C PRO A 66 -2.50 24.55 3.80
N ASP A 67 -1.49 25.30 4.23
CA ASP A 67 -1.68 26.55 4.93
C ASP A 67 -2.40 27.55 4.00
N ARG A 68 -3.55 28.06 4.45
CA ARG A 68 -4.43 28.89 3.62
C ARG A 68 -3.80 30.23 3.24
N ALA A 69 -2.92 30.76 4.07
CA ALA A 69 -2.29 32.08 3.93
C ALA A 69 -1.09 32.02 2.99
N THR A 70 -0.24 31.01 3.15
CA THR A 70 1.01 30.87 2.39
C THR A 70 0.87 30.00 1.15
N LYS A 71 -0.24 29.25 1.02
CA LYS A 71 -0.40 28.22 -0.03
C LYS A 71 0.80 27.25 -0.03
N THR A 72 1.30 26.90 1.15
CA THR A 72 2.34 25.89 1.33
C THR A 72 1.79 24.70 2.09
N PHE A 73 2.31 23.52 1.83
CA PHE A 73 2.06 22.34 2.67
C PHE A 73 3.39 21.68 3.00
N LYS A 74 3.40 20.90 4.08
CA LYS A 74 4.58 20.16 4.48
C LYS A 74 4.42 18.72 4.04
N CYS A 75 5.47 18.18 3.41
CA CYS A 75 5.60 16.77 3.13
C CYS A 75 6.81 16.24 3.91
N PHE A 76 6.55 15.34 4.85
CA PHE A 76 7.56 14.67 5.63
C PHE A 76 7.82 13.29 5.02
N ILE A 77 9.09 12.99 4.74
CA ILE A 77 9.54 11.75 4.14
C ILE A 77 10.27 10.99 5.26
N ALA A 78 9.63 9.94 5.76
CA ALA A 78 10.19 9.09 6.79
C ALA A 78 10.74 7.81 6.17
N THR A 79 12.02 7.52 6.39
CA THR A 79 12.56 6.21 6.05
C THR A 79 12.15 5.21 7.12
N ILE A 80 11.48 4.13 6.73
CA ILE A 80 11.08 3.07 7.65
C ILE A 80 12.04 1.88 7.55
N SER A 81 12.26 1.19 8.65
CA SER A 81 13.09 -0.02 8.72
C SER A 81 12.43 -1.20 8.00
N ASP A 82 13.22 -2.22 7.66
CA ASP A 82 12.70 -3.48 7.10
C ASP A 82 11.68 -4.16 8.02
N SER A 83 11.88 -4.07 9.34
CA SER A 83 10.91 -4.59 10.31
C SER A 83 9.59 -3.83 10.30
N GLU A 84 9.63 -2.51 10.15
CA GLU A 84 8.41 -1.69 10.06
C GLU A 84 7.71 -1.94 8.72
N HIS A 85 8.47 -2.04 7.62
CA HIS A 85 7.94 -2.40 6.31
C HIS A 85 7.19 -3.74 6.35
N ALA A 86 7.71 -4.76 7.03
CA ALA A 86 6.99 -6.03 7.19
C ALA A 86 5.65 -5.88 7.94
N GLN A 87 5.52 -4.87 8.81
CA GLN A 87 4.35 -4.67 9.67
C GLN A 87 3.26 -3.81 9.03
N ILE A 88 3.58 -2.94 8.07
CA ILE A 88 2.60 -2.01 7.46
C ILE A 88 1.43 -2.72 6.77
N HIS A 89 1.57 -4.01 6.45
CA HIS A 89 0.52 -4.81 5.82
C HIS A 89 -0.57 -5.27 6.81
N THR A 90 -0.50 -4.80 8.06
CA THR A 90 -1.50 -5.03 9.10
C THR A 90 -1.97 -3.70 9.68
N ASP A 91 -3.23 -3.61 10.08
CA ASP A 91 -3.79 -2.39 10.68
C ASP A 91 -3.00 -1.94 11.91
N ALA A 92 -2.64 -2.88 12.79
CA ALA A 92 -1.86 -2.58 13.98
C ALA A 92 -0.44 -2.08 13.64
N GLY A 93 0.19 -2.66 12.63
CA GLY A 93 1.52 -2.28 12.19
C GLY A 93 1.55 -0.91 11.53
N ILE A 94 0.62 -0.61 10.61
CA ILE A 94 0.56 0.71 9.99
C ILE A 94 0.27 1.80 11.03
N SER A 95 -0.66 1.58 11.96
CA SER A 95 -0.93 2.53 13.04
C SER A 95 0.29 2.77 13.93
N ALA A 96 1.08 1.73 14.24
CA ALA A 96 2.29 1.89 15.04
C ALA A 96 3.34 2.76 14.34
N VAL A 97 3.56 2.55 13.03
CA VAL A 97 4.51 3.33 12.24
C VAL A 97 4.03 4.78 12.06
N GLU A 98 2.74 5.00 11.77
CA GLU A 98 2.15 6.33 11.67
C GLU A 98 2.31 7.13 12.97
N LEU A 99 2.04 6.52 14.13
CA LEU A 99 2.23 7.15 15.44
C LEU A 99 3.69 7.53 15.70
N LYS A 100 4.63 6.66 15.31
CA LYS A 100 6.07 6.93 15.43
C LYS A 100 6.47 8.15 14.60
N ILE A 101 5.95 8.25 13.38
CA ILE A 101 6.18 9.39 12.49
C ILE A 101 5.56 10.65 13.07
N LEU A 102 4.31 10.60 13.56
CA LEU A 102 3.64 11.74 14.19
C LEU A 102 4.49 12.34 15.31
N ALA A 103 5.07 11.50 16.17
CA ALA A 103 5.99 11.96 17.22
C ALA A 103 7.27 12.61 16.67
N ALA A 104 7.77 12.13 15.52
CA ALA A 104 8.95 12.69 14.88
C ALA A 104 8.68 14.03 14.15
N LEU A 105 7.43 14.29 13.73
CA LEU A 105 7.09 15.53 12.99
C LEU A 105 7.43 16.81 13.77
N GLU A 106 7.25 16.80 15.09
CA GLU A 106 7.54 17.96 15.95
C GLU A 106 9.03 18.33 15.97
N SER A 107 9.90 17.35 15.74
CA SER A 107 11.36 17.53 15.72
C SER A 107 11.91 18.01 14.37
N ALA A 108 11.10 17.88 13.30
CA ALA A 108 11.49 18.15 11.93
C ALA A 108 11.45 19.65 11.61
N THR A 109 12.59 20.32 11.79
CA THR A 109 12.69 21.79 11.62
C THR A 109 13.44 22.20 10.35
N ALA A 110 14.32 21.35 9.83
CA ALA A 110 15.13 21.63 8.65
C ALA A 110 14.40 21.24 7.35
N VAL A 111 14.33 22.18 6.40
CA VAL A 111 13.81 21.90 5.06
C VAL A 111 14.86 21.11 4.28
N THR A 112 14.44 20.02 3.66
CA THR A 112 15.30 19.20 2.79
C THR A 112 15.33 19.80 1.39
N ASP A 113 16.52 19.82 0.79
CA ASP A 113 16.68 20.18 -0.62
C ASP A 113 16.00 19.13 -1.52
N VAL A 114 15.11 19.58 -2.41
CA VAL A 114 14.36 18.69 -3.30
C VAL A 114 15.28 17.89 -4.23
N SER A 115 16.45 18.43 -4.57
CA SER A 115 17.40 17.76 -5.47
C SER A 115 18.03 16.50 -4.87
N THR A 116 17.94 16.33 -3.55
CA THR A 116 18.46 15.14 -2.85
C THR A 116 17.39 14.07 -2.62
N LEU A 117 16.14 14.32 -3.05
CA LEU A 117 15.01 13.42 -2.82
C LEU A 117 14.77 12.51 -4.03
N ASP A 118 14.23 11.32 -3.77
CA ASP A 118 13.77 10.44 -4.84
C ASP A 118 12.60 11.10 -5.58
N THR A 119 12.64 11.05 -6.91
CA THR A 119 11.60 11.66 -7.76
C THR A 119 10.21 11.07 -7.49
N ARG A 120 10.12 9.81 -7.04
CA ARG A 120 8.86 9.17 -6.67
C ARG A 120 8.26 9.80 -5.43
N ASP A 121 9.05 10.09 -4.41
CA ASP A 121 8.55 10.74 -3.19
C ASP A 121 8.08 12.16 -3.50
N VAL A 122 8.87 12.90 -4.28
CA VAL A 122 8.52 14.24 -4.76
C VAL A 122 7.20 14.22 -5.54
N THR A 123 7.04 13.25 -6.43
CA THR A 123 5.82 13.07 -7.23
C THR A 123 4.64 12.73 -6.34
N THR A 124 4.80 11.82 -5.39
CA THR A 124 3.74 11.45 -4.45
C THR A 124 3.30 12.65 -3.62
N CYS A 125 4.23 13.40 -3.02
CA CYS A 125 3.93 14.62 -2.28
C CYS A 125 3.12 15.62 -3.13
N THR A 126 3.50 15.82 -4.40
CA THR A 126 2.88 16.83 -5.28
C THR A 126 1.58 16.38 -5.95
N SER A 127 1.36 15.07 -6.08
CA SER A 127 0.22 14.48 -6.79
C SER A 127 -1.12 14.64 -6.07
N HIS A 128 -1.12 15.14 -4.83
CA HIS A 128 -2.29 15.17 -3.95
C HIS A 128 -3.39 16.21 -4.35
N GLY A 129 -3.37 16.72 -5.58
CA GLY A 129 -4.46 17.52 -6.15
C GLY A 129 -4.63 18.93 -5.58
N TRP A 130 -3.68 19.39 -4.76
CA TRP A 130 -3.73 20.74 -4.20
C TRP A 130 -3.38 21.78 -5.26
N ASN A 131 -4.40 22.42 -5.83
CA ASN A 131 -4.31 23.22 -7.05
C ASN A 131 -3.30 24.38 -7.11
N VAL A 132 -2.59 24.77 -6.04
CA VAL A 132 -1.57 25.83 -6.10
C VAL A 132 -0.55 25.77 -4.95
N VAL A 133 -0.04 24.59 -4.58
CA VAL A 133 0.66 24.47 -3.29
C VAL A 133 2.13 24.09 -3.46
N LEU A 134 3.03 24.98 -3.00
CA LEU A 134 4.46 24.71 -2.97
C LEU A 134 4.76 23.75 -1.80
N PRO A 135 5.21 22.52 -2.08
CA PRO A 135 5.62 21.58 -1.04
C PRO A 135 6.87 22.11 -0.34
N ARG A 136 6.88 22.02 0.98
CA ARG A 136 8.10 22.07 1.79
C ARG A 136 8.42 20.65 2.23
N TYR A 137 9.59 20.17 1.84
CA TYR A 137 10.02 18.81 2.13
C TYR A 137 10.82 18.79 3.42
N PHE A 138 10.62 17.72 4.19
CA PHE A 138 11.35 17.44 5.42
C PHE A 138 11.68 15.96 5.42
N THR A 139 12.92 15.60 5.70
CA THR A 139 13.31 14.21 5.95
C THR A 139 13.38 13.97 7.44
N ILE A 140 12.77 12.87 7.89
CA ILE A 140 12.73 12.51 9.30
C ILE A 140 13.26 11.09 9.49
N THR A 141 13.99 10.90 10.57
CA THR A 141 14.46 9.58 11.01
C THR A 141 13.58 9.14 12.15
N VAL A 142 13.01 7.95 12.03
CA VAL A 142 12.09 7.36 13.02
C VAL A 142 12.78 6.28 13.81
#